data_AF-A0A1F9CVY6-F1
#
_entry.id   AF-A0A1F9CVY6-F1
#
_cell.length_a   1.000
_cell.length_b   1.000
_cell.length_c   1.000
_cell.angle_alpha   90.00
_cell.angle_beta   90.00
_cell.angle_gamma   90.00
#
_symmetry.space_group_name_H-M   'P 1'
#
loop_
_entity.id
_entity.type
_entity.pdbx_description
1 polymer ?
#
loop_
_entity_poly.entity_id
_entity_poly.type
_entity_poly.pdbx_seq_one_letter_code
_entity_poly.pdbx_strand_id
1 'polypeptide(L)'
;MTKKKRVIVIPIIILAVMGFLFLYKRLPTKEKSPHLLLSGNIEVTLVKVSFKIAGRIFKRMVDEGDEVKQGDFIAKLEDLELVDLKRKAEASLETAQQKMQSLLLTIEREEKTSVDEIHQSEATLSAA
;
A
#
# COMPACT_ATOMS: atom_id res chain seq x y z
N MET A 1 -38.21 77.94 -30.19
CA MET A 1 -36.99 77.99 -31.03
C MET A 1 -37.40 78.12 -32.49
N THR A 2 -36.96 79.20 -33.15
CA THR A 2 -37.31 79.53 -34.53
C THR A 2 -37.06 78.32 -35.45
N LYS A 3 -38.00 78.01 -36.37
CA LYS A 3 -38.02 76.77 -37.18
C LYS A 3 -36.64 76.44 -37.80
N LYS A 4 -35.86 77.47 -38.16
CA LYS A 4 -34.47 77.37 -38.68
C LYS A 4 -33.46 76.72 -37.73
N LYS A 5 -33.53 76.97 -36.41
CA LYS A 5 -32.61 76.37 -35.43
C LYS A 5 -32.90 74.88 -35.19
N ARG A 6 -34.17 74.45 -35.33
CA ARG A 6 -34.55 73.04 -35.18
C ARG A 6 -34.00 72.16 -36.31
N VAL A 7 -33.93 72.68 -37.54
CA VAL A 7 -33.40 71.94 -38.70
C VAL A 7 -31.91 71.57 -38.52
N ILE A 8 -31.14 72.39 -37.80
CA ILE A 8 -29.72 72.13 -37.54
C ILE A 8 -29.50 71.34 -36.25
N VAL A 9 -30.31 71.57 -35.22
CA VAL A 9 -30.14 70.92 -33.91
C VAL A 9 -30.56 69.45 -33.93
N ILE A 10 -31.60 69.08 -34.69
CA ILE A 10 -32.07 67.69 -34.80
C ILE A 10 -31.00 66.73 -35.35
N PRO A 11 -30.33 67.00 -36.49
CA PRO A 11 -29.32 66.09 -37.03
C PRO A 11 -28.09 65.97 -36.12
N ILE A 12 -27.70 67.05 -35.41
CA ILE A 12 -26.59 67.02 -34.45
C ILE A 12 -26.92 66.10 -33.26
N ILE A 13 -28.15 66.15 -32.75
CA ILE A 13 -28.60 65.26 -31.67
C ILE A 13 -28.62 63.82 -32.15
N ILE A 14 -29.10 63.56 -33.38
CA ILE A 14 -29.11 62.22 -33.96
C ILE A 14 -27.69 61.67 -34.09
N LEU A 15 -26.75 62.47 -34.60
CA LEU A 15 -25.33 62.11 -34.70
C LEU A 15 -24.69 61.84 -33.33
N ALA A 16 -25.02 62.64 -32.32
CA ALA A 16 -24.52 62.44 -30.96
C ALA A 16 -25.05 61.15 -30.33
N VAL A 17 -26.35 60.84 -30.51
CA VAL A 17 -26.97 59.60 -30.01
C VAL A 17 -26.40 58.38 -30.73
N MET A 18 -26.20 58.47 -32.05
CA MET A 18 -25.64 57.39 -32.85
C MET A 18 -24.18 57.13 -32.50
N GLY A 19 -23.40 58.19 -32.29
CA GLY A 19 -22.02 58.11 -31.80
C GLY A 19 -21.94 57.51 -30.39
N PHE A 20 -22.83 57.91 -29.48
CA PHE A 20 -22.91 57.36 -28.13
C PHE A 20 -23.26 55.86 -28.14
N LEU A 21 -24.25 55.45 -28.94
CA LEU A 21 -24.62 54.03 -29.10
C LEU A 21 -23.49 53.21 -29.72
N PHE A 22 -22.76 53.77 -30.68
CA PHE A 22 -21.61 53.12 -31.30
C PHE A 22 -20.46 52.95 -30.30
N LEU A 23 -20.17 53.98 -29.49
CA LEU A 23 -19.16 53.92 -28.44
C LEU A 23 -19.54 52.93 -27.33
N TYR A 24 -20.82 52.92 -26.94
CA TYR A 24 -21.35 52.06 -25.89
C TYR A 24 -21.31 50.57 -26.29
N LYS A 25 -21.59 50.26 -27.56
CA LYS A 25 -21.40 48.90 -28.10
C LYS A 25 -19.93 48.50 -28.27
N ARG A 26 -19.01 49.46 -28.33
CA ARG A 26 -17.56 49.22 -28.39
C ARG A 26 -16.91 49.06 -27.02
N LEU A 27 -17.60 49.38 -25.93
CA LEU A 27 -17.11 49.03 -24.61
C LEU A 27 -17.12 47.50 -24.50
N PRO A 28 -15.98 46.85 -24.26
CA PRO A 28 -15.94 45.42 -24.08
C PRO A 28 -16.78 45.08 -22.86
N THR A 29 -17.95 44.49 -23.09
CA THR A 29 -18.69 43.78 -22.06
C THR A 29 -17.75 42.70 -21.57
N LYS A 30 -17.12 42.92 -20.41
CA LYS A 30 -16.42 41.87 -19.66
C LYS A 30 -17.44 40.76 -19.48
N GLU A 31 -17.42 39.76 -20.36
CA GLU A 31 -18.05 38.48 -20.12
C GLU A 31 -17.48 38.03 -18.78
N LYS A 32 -18.30 38.17 -17.73
CA LYS A 32 -18.02 37.59 -16.44
C LYS A 32 -18.27 36.10 -16.59
N SER A 33 -17.41 35.44 -17.35
CA SER A 33 -17.36 33.99 -17.34
C SER A 33 -17.00 33.59 -15.91
N PRO A 34 -17.85 32.83 -15.20
CA PRO A 34 -17.62 32.46 -13.81
C PRO A 34 -16.63 31.30 -13.76
N HIS A 35 -15.47 31.43 -14.39
CA HIS A 35 -14.39 30.45 -14.22
C HIS A 35 -13.65 30.86 -12.95
N LEU A 36 -14.15 30.35 -11.83
CA LEU A 36 -13.43 30.41 -10.56
C LEU A 36 -12.18 29.54 -10.73
N LEU A 37 -11.06 30.18 -11.09
CA LEU A 37 -9.75 29.53 -11.19
C LEU A 37 -9.27 29.22 -9.77
N LEU A 38 -9.65 28.06 -9.27
CA LEU A 38 -9.09 27.52 -8.04
C LEU A 38 -7.73 26.89 -8.35
N SER A 39 -6.68 27.46 -7.78
CA SER A 39 -5.38 26.82 -7.70
C SER A 39 -5.32 26.06 -6.38
N GLY A 40 -5.25 24.74 -6.46
CA GLY A 40 -5.03 23.86 -5.32
C GLY A 40 -3.92 22.88 -5.65
N ASN A 41 -3.23 22.39 -4.62
CA ASN A 41 -2.29 21.28 -4.78
C ASN A 41 -3.05 19.96 -4.59
N ILE A 42 -2.80 19.00 -5.48
CA ILE A 42 -3.27 17.63 -5.32
C ILE A 42 -2.12 16.84 -4.71
N GLU A 43 -2.28 16.43 -3.45
CA GLU A 43 -1.32 15.57 -2.78
C GLU A 43 -1.74 14.11 -2.94
N VAL A 44 -0.80 13.26 -3.39
CA VAL A 44 -1.00 11.83 -3.56
C VAL A 44 0.12 11.09 -2.83
N THR A 45 -0.24 10.08 -2.05
CA THR A 45 0.73 9.18 -1.43
C THR A 45 1.09 8.06 -2.41
N LEU A 46 2.33 8.09 -2.92
CA LEU A 46 2.84 7.04 -3.79
C LEU A 46 3.51 5.95 -2.95
N VAL A 47 3.00 4.71 -3.08
CA VAL A 47 3.60 3.53 -2.47
C VAL A 47 4.16 2.64 -3.58
N LYS A 48 5.47 2.39 -3.55
CA LYS A 48 6.11 1.44 -4.46
C LYS A 48 6.05 0.05 -3.85
N VAL A 49 5.41 -0.89 -4.55
CA VAL A 49 5.32 -2.29 -4.13
C VAL A 49 6.38 -3.11 -4.88
N SER A 50 7.12 -3.92 -4.14
CA SER A 50 8.12 -4.84 -4.70
C SER A 50 8.15 -6.14 -3.89
N PHE A 51 8.71 -7.19 -4.50
CA PHE A 51 8.95 -8.43 -3.78
C PHE A 51 10.14 -8.28 -2.83
N LYS A 52 10.01 -8.87 -1.63
CA LYS A 52 11.08 -8.88 -0.62
C LYS A 52 12.28 -9.75 -1.00
N ILE A 53 12.04 -10.75 -1.85
CA ILE A 53 13.05 -11.70 -2.34
C ILE A 53 13.02 -11.71 -3.86
N ALA A 54 14.16 -12.00 -4.47
CA ALA A 54 14.22 -12.27 -5.90
C ALA A 54 13.53 -13.62 -6.21
N GLY A 55 12.85 -13.70 -7.35
CA GLY A 55 12.16 -14.91 -7.77
C GLY A 55 11.42 -14.70 -9.08
N ARG A 56 10.87 -15.79 -9.62
CA ARG A 56 10.01 -15.76 -10.81
C ARG A 56 8.55 -15.57 -10.39
N ILE A 57 7.80 -14.78 -11.14
CA ILE A 57 6.36 -14.64 -10.93
C ILE A 57 5.69 -15.93 -11.41
N PHE A 58 5.00 -16.61 -10.51
CA PHE A 58 4.17 -17.77 -10.83
C PHE A 58 2.83 -17.33 -11.42
N LYS A 59 2.19 -16.34 -10.79
CA LYS A 59 0.90 -15.80 -11.25
C LYS A 59 0.73 -14.35 -10.80
N ARG A 60 0.12 -13.54 -11.66
CA ARG A 60 -0.36 -12.18 -11.36
C ARG A 60 -1.88 -12.24 -11.12
N MET A 61 -2.36 -11.56 -10.09
CA MET A 61 -3.75 -11.62 -9.64
C MET A 61 -4.54 -10.34 -9.92
N VAL A 62 -3.84 -9.22 -10.16
CA VAL A 62 -4.43 -7.90 -10.41
C VAL A 62 -3.83 -7.27 -11.66
N ASP A 63 -4.63 -6.56 -12.44
CA ASP A 63 -4.23 -5.83 -13.64
C ASP A 63 -3.90 -4.36 -13.34
N GLU A 64 -3.30 -3.68 -14.31
CA GLU A 64 -3.01 -2.25 -14.20
C GLU A 64 -4.32 -1.46 -14.19
N GLY A 65 -4.49 -0.59 -13.20
CA GLY A 65 -5.71 0.22 -13.01
C GLY A 65 -6.72 -0.36 -12.02
N ASP A 66 -6.50 -1.59 -11.53
CA ASP A 66 -7.35 -2.18 -10.49
C ASP A 66 -7.15 -1.49 -9.15
N GLU A 67 -8.26 -1.30 -8.41
CA GLU A 67 -8.21 -0.85 -7.02
C GLU A 67 -7.75 -2.00 -6.12
N VAL A 68 -6.67 -1.77 -5.36
CA VAL A 68 -6.12 -2.74 -4.41
C VAL A 68 -6.10 -2.18 -3.00
N LYS A 69 -6.34 -3.05 -2.02
CA LYS A 69 -6.29 -2.73 -0.59
C LYS A 69 -5.09 -3.39 0.08
N GLN A 70 -4.77 -2.93 1.28
CA GLN A 70 -3.71 -3.55 2.07
C GLN A 70 -4.08 -5.00 2.39
N GLY A 71 -3.16 -5.91 2.09
CA GLY A 71 -3.34 -7.35 2.32
C GLY A 71 -3.78 -8.11 1.07
N ASP A 72 -4.15 -7.42 -0.01
CA ASP A 72 -4.54 -8.08 -1.25
C ASP A 72 -3.35 -8.76 -1.92
N PHE A 73 -3.61 -9.93 -2.51
CA PHE A 73 -2.62 -10.66 -3.30
C PHE A 73 -2.48 -10.01 -4.67
N ILE A 74 -1.36 -9.31 -4.89
CA ILE A 74 -1.03 -8.68 -6.18
C ILE A 74 -0.45 -9.71 -7.15
N ALA A 75 0.52 -10.48 -6.68
CA ALA A 75 1.20 -11.51 -7.45
C ALA A 75 1.82 -12.56 -6.52
N LYS A 76 1.88 -13.80 -6.99
CA LYS A 76 2.53 -14.92 -6.32
C LYS A 76 3.85 -15.23 -7.02
N LEU A 77 4.94 -15.34 -6.25
CA LEU A 77 6.20 -15.89 -6.72
C LEU A 77 6.17 -17.42 -6.72
N GLU A 78 6.95 -18.02 -7.61
CA GLU A 78 7.21 -19.45 -7.60
C GLU A 78 7.96 -19.83 -6.31
N ASP A 79 7.45 -20.83 -5.60
CA ASP A 79 7.85 -21.17 -4.23
C ASP A 79 8.38 -22.60 -4.08
N LEU A 80 8.54 -23.37 -5.16
CA LEU A 80 8.96 -24.78 -5.12
C LEU A 80 10.23 -24.99 -4.28
N GLU A 81 11.30 -24.27 -4.59
CA GLU A 81 12.59 -24.36 -3.88
C GLU A 81 12.46 -23.92 -2.40
N LEU A 82 11.66 -22.88 -2.13
CA LEU A 82 11.41 -22.39 -0.77
C LEU A 82 10.63 -23.40 0.07
N VAL A 83 9.66 -24.07 -0.55
CA VAL A 83 8.87 -25.13 0.11
C VAL A 83 9.74 -26.34 0.39
N ASP A 84 10.62 -26.74 -0.53
CA ASP A 84 11.59 -27.83 -0.31
C ASP A 84 12.58 -27.48 0.82
N LEU A 85 13.12 -26.26 0.83
CA LEU A 85 14.01 -25.77 1.88
C LEU A 85 13.30 -25.77 3.24
N LYS A 86 12.05 -25.30 3.28
CA LYS A 86 11.22 -25.32 4.48
C LYS A 86 11.01 -26.75 4.99
N ARG A 87 10.63 -27.69 4.12
CA ARG A 87 10.44 -29.10 4.48
C ARG A 87 11.73 -29.72 5.04
N LYS A 88 12.88 -29.41 4.44
CA LYS A 88 14.18 -29.87 4.93
C LYS A 88 14.50 -29.31 6.33
N ALA A 89 14.23 -28.04 6.55
CA ALA A 89 14.44 -27.40 7.86
C ALA A 89 13.51 -27.99 8.93
N GLU A 90 12.24 -28.25 8.61
CA GLU A 90 11.27 -28.88 9.50
C GLU A 90 11.69 -30.30 9.88
N ALA A 91 12.13 -31.12 8.91
CA ALA A 91 12.63 -32.47 9.19
C ALA A 91 13.90 -32.46 10.08
N SER A 92 14.78 -31.47 9.88
CA SER A 92 15.96 -31.29 10.73
C SER A 92 15.58 -30.90 12.16
N LEU A 93 14.55 -30.06 12.32
CA LEU A 93 14.03 -29.68 13.63
C LEU A 93 13.44 -30.90 14.36
N GLU A 94 12.61 -31.67 13.67
CA GLU A 94 12.01 -32.89 14.23
C GLU A 94 13.08 -33.89 14.68
N THR A 95 14.09 -34.14 13.85
CA THR A 95 15.22 -35.02 14.19
C THR A 95 15.95 -34.54 15.44
N ALA A 96 16.18 -33.23 15.58
CA ALA A 96 16.84 -32.66 16.74
C ALA A 96 15.98 -32.81 18.01
N GLN A 97 14.66 -32.62 17.90
CA GLN A 97 13.72 -32.80 19.00
C GLN A 97 13.66 -34.26 19.46
N GLN A 98 13.59 -35.21 18.52
CA GLN A 98 13.63 -36.65 18.83
C GLN A 98 14.93 -37.03 19.53
N LYS A 99 16.06 -36.50 19.05
CA LYS A 99 17.35 -36.70 19.69
C LYS A 99 17.36 -36.15 21.11
N MET A 100 16.88 -34.92 21.33
CA MET A 100 16.75 -34.35 22.67
C MET A 100 15.91 -35.24 23.59
N GLN A 101 14.75 -35.71 23.13
CA GLN A 101 13.88 -36.58 23.91
C GLN A 101 14.57 -37.90 24.26
N SER A 102 15.27 -38.53 23.30
CA SER A 102 16.02 -39.75 23.54
C SER A 102 17.12 -39.55 24.60
N LEU A 103 17.82 -38.41 24.55
CA LEU A 103 18.87 -38.09 25.52
C LEU A 103 18.30 -37.89 26.92
N LEU A 104 17.15 -37.21 27.05
CA LEU A 104 16.47 -37.04 28.34
C LEU A 104 16.04 -38.40 28.93
N LEU A 105 15.49 -39.29 28.10
CA LEU A 105 15.13 -40.64 28.52
C LEU A 105 16.35 -41.48 28.93
N THR A 106 17.49 -41.30 28.24
CA THR A 106 18.75 -41.94 28.63
C THR A 106 19.22 -41.45 30.00
N ILE A 107 19.22 -40.13 30.25
CA ILE A 107 19.60 -39.56 31.55
C ILE A 107 18.72 -40.11 32.67
N GLU A 108 17.40 -40.15 32.47
CA GLU A 108 16.46 -40.69 33.47
C GLU A 108 16.72 -42.18 33.75
N ARG A 109 17.05 -42.96 32.71
CA ARG A 109 17.38 -44.39 32.88
C ARG A 109 18.68 -44.56 33.66
N GLU A 110 19.71 -43.78 33.33
CA GLU A 110 21.00 -43.82 34.01
C GLU A 110 20.89 -43.49 35.50
N GLU A 111 20.08 -42.48 35.85
CA GLU A 111 19.82 -42.11 37.25
C GLU A 111 19.17 -43.26 38.01
N LYS A 112 18.14 -43.89 37.44
CA LYS A 112 17.47 -45.05 38.06
C LYS A 112 18.40 -46.24 38.25
N THR A 113 19.19 -46.59 37.22
CA THR A 113 20.15 -47.69 37.33
C THR A 113 21.22 -47.41 38.38
N SER A 114 21.68 -46.16 38.49
CA SER A 114 22.68 -45.78 39.50
C SER A 114 22.13 -45.94 40.92
N VAL A 115 20.86 -45.62 41.15
CA VAL A 115 20.21 -45.80 42.46
C VAL A 115 20.03 -47.29 42.79
N ASP A 116 19.62 -48.10 41.82
CA ASP A 116 19.47 -49.55 42.00
C ASP A 116 20.81 -50.24 42.33
N GLU A 117 21.90 -49.83 41.69
CA GLU A 117 23.25 -50.32 41.97
C GLU A 117 23.71 -49.99 43.41
N ILE A 118 23.37 -48.79 43.91
CA ILE A 118 23.66 -48.39 45.30
C ILE A 118 22.91 -49.30 46.27
N HIS A 119 21.61 -49.51 46.05
CA HIS A 119 20.79 -50.37 46.92
C HIS A 119 21.29 -51.83 46.94
N GLN A 120 21.73 -52.37 45.80
CA GLN A 120 22.33 -53.71 45.75
C GLN A 120 23.64 -53.79 46.52
N SER A 121 24.47 -52.75 46.44
CA SER A 121 25.74 -52.67 47.18
C SER A 121 25.51 -52.61 48.70
N GLU A 122 24.50 -51.89 49.17
CA GLU A 122 24.11 -51.85 50.59
C GLU A 122 23.54 -53.19 51.08
N ALA A 123 22.70 -53.84 50.27
CA ALA A 123 22.13 -55.15 50.59
C ALA A 123 23.19 -56.25 50.69
N THR A 124 24.20 -56.21 49.81
CA THR A 124 25.32 -57.16 49.86
C THR A 124 26.26 -56.91 51.04
N LEU A 125 26.51 -55.65 51.40
CA LEU A 125 27.31 -55.29 52.59
C LEU A 125 26.63 -55.70 53.91
N SER A 126 25.31 -55.62 53.99
CA SER A 126 24.56 -56.00 55.20
C SER A 126 24.32 -57.51 55.32
N ALA A 127 24.48 -58.26 54.23
CA ALA A 127 24.37 -59.72 54.20
C ALA A 127 25.71 -60.45 54.43
N ALA A 128 26.83 -59.72 54.48
CA ALA A 128 28.18 -60.24 54.75
C ALA A 128 28.57 -60.08 56.23
#